data_AF-A0A6P0URC6-F1
#
_entry.id   AF-A0A6P0URC6-F1
#
_cell.length_a   1.000
_cell.length_b   1.000
_cell.length_c   1.000
_cell.angle_alpha   90.00
_cell.angle_beta   90.00
_cell.angle_gamma   90.00
#
_symmetry.space_group_name_H-M   'P 1'
#
loop_
_entity.id
_entity.type
_entity.pdbx_description
1 polymer ?
#
loop_
_entity_poly.entity_id
_entity_poly.type
_entity_poly.pdbx_seq_one_letter_code
_entity_poly.pdbx_strand_id
1 'polypeptide(L)'
;MKRVVVGLSGGVDSSVTAYLLKEQGYEVIGLFMKNWHDDSVTISNECPWLEDSNDAMIVAEKLGIPFQTVDLSEEYKERIVDYMFNEYERGRTPNPDVLCNREIKFDVFMKIALSLGADYVATGHYCRKGEIEKDGKKVYQLLAGKDSNKDQSYFLCQLSQEQLSKTLFPIGELTKPEVREIATEQGLVTADKKDSQGLCFIGKVRLPEFLQQKLKPKEGDIVEVPSGNLHYQRNIPVFDSKEAELAFFAEKFSYSPEDGKVVGKHQGAHYFTKGQRKGLNVGGTVEPLFVIDTDVDENIIYTGQGKEHPGLFRRTIFVNNDELHWIREDLQLNEDESMNVKARIRYRQPLQDAVLYRVSSGMYIDFKTPQSAITEGQFVAWYQDDELVGSGVIS
;
A
#
# COMPACT_ATOMS: atom_id res chain seq x y z
N MET A 1 18.31 30.19 5.35
CA MET A 1 18.44 28.80 4.88
C MET A 1 17.16 28.09 5.25
N LYS A 2 16.52 27.34 4.35
CA LYS A 2 15.31 26.60 4.72
C LYS A 2 15.68 25.33 5.48
N ARG A 3 14.88 24.95 6.46
CA ARG A 3 15.10 23.77 7.30
C ARG A 3 14.30 22.58 6.81
N VAL A 4 14.95 21.42 6.74
CA VAL A 4 14.33 20.16 6.33
C VAL A 4 14.59 19.08 7.37
N VAL A 5 13.53 18.45 7.85
CA VAL A 5 13.65 17.25 8.69
C VAL A 5 13.53 16.02 7.80
N VAL A 6 14.55 15.18 7.82
CA VAL A 6 14.62 13.95 7.04
C VAL A 6 14.27 12.77 7.95
N GLY A 7 13.28 11.98 7.55
CA GLY A 7 12.99 10.70 8.19
C GLY A 7 14.11 9.70 7.87
N LEU A 8 15.09 9.57 8.78
CA LEU A 8 16.21 8.65 8.65
C LEU A 8 15.79 7.30 9.22
N SER A 9 15.61 6.29 8.36
CA SER A 9 15.15 4.96 8.78
C SER A 9 16.29 3.97 8.99
N GLY A 10 17.55 4.42 8.93
CA GLY A 10 18.72 3.54 8.89
C GLY A 10 18.92 2.82 7.55
N GLY A 11 18.15 3.18 6.51
CA GLY A 11 18.26 2.62 5.16
C GLY A 11 18.94 3.57 4.18
N VAL A 12 19.58 3.00 3.15
CA VAL A 12 20.38 3.74 2.14
C VAL A 12 19.61 4.90 1.48
N ASP A 13 18.32 4.71 1.23
CA ASP A 13 17.47 5.68 0.54
C ASP A 13 17.30 6.98 1.35
N SER A 14 17.08 6.84 2.66
CA SER A 14 16.99 7.97 3.58
C SER A 14 18.35 8.64 3.83
N SER A 15 19.44 7.86 3.83
CA SER A 15 20.80 8.39 3.99
C SER A 15 21.20 9.29 2.82
N VAL A 16 20.96 8.83 1.59
CA VAL A 16 21.24 9.60 0.38
C VAL A 16 20.30 10.80 0.26
N THR A 17 19.05 10.66 0.69
CA THR A 17 18.10 11.78 0.79
C THR A 17 18.67 12.92 1.65
N ALA A 18 19.19 12.61 2.84
CA ALA A 18 19.79 13.62 3.72
C ALA A 18 21.04 14.25 3.13
N TYR A 19 21.91 13.44 2.52
CA TYR A 19 23.11 13.92 1.82
C TYR A 19 22.75 14.91 0.70
N LEU A 20 21.84 14.54 -0.20
CA LEU A 20 21.44 15.38 -1.34
C LEU A 20 20.86 16.73 -0.89
N LEU A 21 20.04 16.73 0.17
CA LEU A 21 19.48 17.98 0.71
C LEU A 21 20.55 18.86 1.35
N LYS A 22 21.53 18.25 2.02
CA LYS A 22 22.66 19.00 2.58
C LYS A 22 23.47 19.66 1.47
N GLU A 23 23.77 18.93 0.39
CA GLU A 23 24.48 19.46 -0.78
C GLU A 23 23.71 20.57 -1.50
N GLN A 24 22.37 20.51 -1.49
CA GLN A 24 21.51 21.57 -2.01
C GLN A 24 21.44 22.81 -1.10
N GLY A 25 22.12 22.80 0.04
CA GLY A 25 22.19 23.94 0.95
C GLY A 25 20.97 24.09 1.88
N TYR A 26 20.28 23.01 2.21
CA TYR A 26 19.27 23.00 3.28
C TYR A 26 19.90 22.81 4.67
N GLU A 27 19.28 23.41 5.68
CA GLU A 27 19.59 23.06 7.08
C GLU A 27 18.89 21.72 7.37
N VAL A 28 19.65 20.62 7.31
CA VAL A 28 19.11 19.27 7.44
C VAL A 28 19.17 18.80 8.89
N ILE A 29 18.07 18.24 9.39
CA ILE A 29 17.97 17.54 10.68
C ILE A 29 17.50 16.10 10.39
N GLY A 30 18.23 15.12 10.90
CA GLY A 30 17.83 13.72 10.85
C GLY A 30 16.90 13.37 12.01
N LEU A 31 15.82 12.65 11.73
CA LEU A 31 14.90 12.17 12.76
C LEU A 31 14.55 10.70 12.49
N PHE A 32 14.77 9.84 13.49
CA PHE A 32 14.44 8.42 13.47
C PHE A 32 13.13 8.16 14.21
N MET A 33 12.20 7.46 13.56
CA MET A 33 10.90 7.11 14.15
C MET A 33 10.94 5.68 14.71
N LYS A 34 10.80 5.56 16.02
CA LYS A 34 10.61 4.27 16.70
C LYS A 34 9.10 4.00 16.78
N ASN A 35 8.59 3.23 15.83
CA ASN A 35 7.15 2.98 15.66
C ASN A 35 6.67 1.64 16.25
N TRP A 36 7.58 0.71 16.51
CA TRP A 36 7.21 -0.59 17.09
C TRP A 36 8.38 -1.16 17.87
N HIS A 37 8.09 -1.73 19.04
CA HIS A 37 9.09 -2.35 19.91
C HIS A 37 8.51 -3.51 20.74
N ASP A 38 7.42 -4.13 20.27
CA ASP A 38 6.92 -5.35 20.90
C ASP A 38 7.78 -6.53 20.45
N ASP A 39 8.65 -6.99 21.35
CA ASP A 39 9.61 -8.07 21.13
C ASP A 39 8.96 -9.47 21.18
N SER A 40 7.66 -9.57 21.49
CA SER A 40 6.99 -10.87 21.65
C SER A 40 6.73 -11.62 20.33
N VAL A 41 6.88 -10.93 19.19
CA VAL A 41 6.47 -11.43 17.85
C VAL A 41 7.54 -11.33 16.77
N THR A 42 8.74 -10.88 17.10
CA THR A 42 9.85 -10.87 16.16
C THR A 42 10.47 -12.28 16.05
N ILE A 43 10.77 -12.72 14.82
CA ILE A 43 11.37 -14.05 14.57
C ILE A 43 12.77 -14.17 15.23
N SER A 44 13.40 -13.04 15.53
CA SER A 44 14.62 -12.93 16.33
C SER A 44 14.34 -12.20 17.65
N ASN A 45 15.00 -12.61 18.74
CA ASN A 45 15.10 -11.86 20.01
C ASN A 45 15.94 -10.56 19.86
N GLU A 46 16.08 -10.06 18.64
CA GLU A 46 16.87 -8.87 18.31
C GLU A 46 15.88 -7.76 18.00
N CYS A 47 15.97 -6.65 18.72
CA CYS A 47 15.17 -5.46 18.47
C CYS A 47 15.64 -4.79 17.16
N PRO A 48 14.95 -4.96 16.02
CA PRO A 48 15.50 -4.56 14.72
C PRO A 48 15.69 -3.04 14.60
N TRP A 49 14.89 -2.28 15.35
CA TRP A 49 14.95 -0.82 15.38
C TRP A 49 16.25 -0.27 16.00
N LEU A 50 16.94 -1.04 16.86
CA LEU A 50 18.20 -0.59 17.47
C LEU A 50 19.31 -0.50 16.43
N GLU A 51 19.44 -1.51 15.57
CA GLU A 51 20.42 -1.52 14.49
C GLU A 51 20.12 -0.42 13.47
N ASP A 52 18.85 -0.29 13.08
CA ASP A 52 18.40 0.77 12.15
C ASP A 52 18.64 2.18 12.73
N SER A 53 18.37 2.38 14.02
CA SER A 53 18.62 3.66 14.69
C SER A 53 20.10 3.97 14.80
N ASN A 54 20.95 2.96 15.04
CA ASN A 54 22.39 3.14 15.10
C ASN A 54 22.97 3.51 13.73
N ASP A 55 22.53 2.84 12.67
CA ASP A 55 22.93 3.19 11.29
C ASP A 55 22.50 4.61 10.93
N ALA A 56 21.29 5.03 11.31
CA ALA A 56 20.80 6.38 11.10
C ALA A 56 21.66 7.43 11.84
N MET A 57 22.07 7.14 13.08
CA MET A 57 22.95 7.99 13.86
C MET A 57 24.33 8.12 13.22
N ILE A 58 24.95 7.00 12.80
CA ILE A 58 26.26 7.00 12.14
C ILE A 58 26.21 7.80 10.82
N VAL A 59 25.13 7.67 10.06
CA VAL A 59 24.91 8.49 8.85
C VAL A 59 24.82 9.97 9.21
N ALA A 60 24.06 10.33 10.24
CA ALA A 60 23.90 11.71 10.66
C ALA A 60 25.23 12.32 11.14
N GLU A 61 26.03 11.58 11.92
CA GLU A 61 27.38 11.98 12.34
C GLU A 61 28.31 12.19 11.15
N LYS A 62 28.34 11.23 10.21
CA LYS A 62 29.14 11.32 8.97
C LYS A 62 28.77 12.55 8.15
N LEU A 63 27.47 12.85 8.07
CA LEU A 63 26.94 14.02 7.39
C LEU A 63 27.01 15.29 8.24
N GLY A 64 27.45 15.24 9.50
CA GLY A 64 27.51 16.40 10.39
C GLY A 64 26.17 17.12 10.54
N ILE A 65 25.06 16.37 10.62
CA ILE A 65 23.70 16.89 10.81
C ILE A 65 23.18 16.52 12.20
N PRO A 66 22.33 17.35 12.85
CA PRO A 66 21.68 16.98 14.09
C PRO A 66 20.81 15.72 13.90
N PHE A 67 20.77 14.87 14.91
CA PHE A 67 20.00 13.62 14.92
C PHE A 67 19.16 13.52 16.18
N GLN A 68 17.90 13.10 16.02
CA GLN A 68 17.01 12.81 17.14
C GLN A 68 16.20 11.55 16.87
N THR A 69 15.78 10.90 17.95
CA THR A 69 14.85 9.77 17.91
C THR A 69 13.55 10.19 18.56
N VAL A 70 12.43 9.81 17.95
CA VAL A 70 11.09 10.00 18.51
C VAL A 70 10.39 8.65 18.61
N ASP A 71 9.68 8.44 19.72
CA ASP A 71 8.86 7.25 19.92
C ASP A 71 7.43 7.58 19.46
N LEU A 72 6.95 6.87 18.44
CA LEU A 72 5.58 6.98 17.90
C LEU A 72 4.84 5.64 18.01
N SER A 73 5.27 4.78 18.94
CA SER A 73 4.73 3.42 19.06
C SER A 73 3.28 3.41 19.49
N GLU A 74 2.84 4.37 20.30
CA GLU A 74 1.43 4.51 20.71
C GLU A 74 0.56 4.87 19.51
N GLU A 75 0.91 5.90 18.74
CA GLU A 75 0.16 6.32 17.56
C GLU A 75 0.19 5.26 16.46
N TYR A 76 1.34 4.59 16.27
CA TYR A 76 1.45 3.51 15.29
C TYR A 76 0.56 2.31 15.66
N LYS A 77 0.53 1.95 16.95
CA LYS A 77 -0.34 0.87 17.42
C LYS A 77 -1.80 1.19 17.18
N GLU A 78 -2.25 2.36 17.62
CA GLU A 78 -3.66 2.78 17.52
C GLU A 78 -4.09 2.92 16.05
N ARG A 79 -3.31 3.62 15.22
CA ARG A 79 -3.74 4.00 13.87
C ARG A 79 -3.46 2.94 12.81
N ILE A 80 -2.46 2.08 13.02
CA ILE A 80 -2.03 1.10 12.01
C ILE A 80 -2.35 -0.32 12.48
N VAL A 81 -1.87 -0.70 13.66
CA VAL A 81 -1.97 -2.10 14.12
C VAL A 81 -3.40 -2.46 14.48
N ASP A 82 -4.07 -1.65 15.29
CA ASP A 82 -5.45 -1.92 15.71
C ASP A 82 -6.41 -1.86 14.52
N TYR A 83 -6.23 -0.91 13.60
CA TYR A 83 -6.93 -0.89 12.31
C TYR A 83 -6.71 -2.18 11.52
N MET A 84 -5.46 -2.62 11.39
CA MET A 84 -5.14 -3.83 10.64
C MET A 84 -5.84 -5.06 11.23
N PHE A 85 -5.84 -5.21 12.55
CA PHE A 85 -6.58 -6.30 13.22
C PHE A 85 -8.08 -6.26 12.94
N ASN A 86 -8.70 -5.07 13.00
CA ASN A 86 -10.12 -4.91 12.73
C ASN A 86 -10.49 -5.29 11.29
N GLU A 87 -9.67 -4.92 10.31
CA GLU A 87 -9.92 -5.26 8.91
C GLU A 87 -9.79 -6.76 8.65
N TYR A 88 -8.76 -7.41 9.20
CA TYR A 88 -8.61 -8.87 9.08
C TYR A 88 -9.73 -9.63 9.79
N GLU A 89 -10.20 -9.15 10.94
CA GLU A 89 -11.35 -9.73 11.65
C GLU A 89 -12.61 -9.71 10.77
N ARG A 90 -12.76 -8.67 9.93
CA ARG A 90 -13.85 -8.53 8.95
C ARG A 90 -13.59 -9.22 7.60
N GLY A 91 -12.51 -10.00 7.48
CA GLY A 91 -12.15 -10.69 6.23
C GLY A 91 -11.59 -9.79 5.13
N ARG A 92 -11.26 -8.54 5.44
CA ARG A 92 -10.62 -7.60 4.51
C ARG A 92 -9.11 -7.68 4.64
N THR A 93 -8.38 -7.37 3.57
CA THR A 93 -6.91 -7.33 3.60
C THR A 93 -6.44 -5.88 3.47
N PRO A 94 -6.12 -5.19 4.57
CA PRO A 94 -5.69 -3.79 4.55
C PRO A 94 -4.30 -3.60 3.94
N ASN A 95 -3.95 -2.37 3.58
CA ASN A 95 -2.59 -1.98 3.21
C ASN A 95 -1.97 -1.06 4.29
N PRO A 96 -1.26 -1.62 5.29
CA PRO A 96 -0.73 -0.84 6.41
C PRO A 96 0.37 0.14 6.00
N ASP A 97 1.06 -0.08 4.88
CA ASP A 97 2.12 0.82 4.42
C ASP A 97 1.53 2.14 3.87
N VAL A 98 0.39 2.07 3.14
CA VAL A 98 -0.35 3.26 2.70
C VAL A 98 -0.80 4.08 3.91
N LEU A 99 -1.37 3.41 4.91
CA LEU A 99 -1.84 4.05 6.14
C LEU A 99 -0.69 4.62 6.96
N CYS A 100 0.43 3.91 7.08
CA CYS A 100 1.60 4.41 7.79
C CYS A 100 2.13 5.70 7.17
N ASN A 101 2.13 5.81 5.83
CA ASN A 101 2.48 7.06 5.18
C ASN A 101 1.46 8.16 5.53
N ARG A 102 0.16 7.91 5.37
CA ARG A 102 -0.90 8.90 5.64
C ARG A 102 -0.92 9.38 7.10
N GLU A 103 -0.92 8.44 8.04
CA GLU A 103 -1.21 8.65 9.46
C GLU A 103 0.04 8.89 10.32
N ILE A 104 1.21 8.39 9.91
CA ILE A 104 2.42 8.45 10.72
C ILE A 104 3.46 9.35 10.06
N LYS A 105 3.93 9.00 8.85
CA LYS A 105 5.04 9.72 8.22
C LYS A 105 4.65 11.12 7.75
N PHE A 106 3.44 11.31 7.23
CA PHE A 106 3.00 12.59 6.70
C PHE A 106 1.93 13.28 7.57
N ASP A 107 1.61 12.71 8.73
CA ASP A 107 0.81 13.38 9.75
C ASP A 107 1.63 13.60 11.04
N VAL A 108 1.78 12.58 11.89
CA VAL A 108 2.45 12.71 13.20
C VAL A 108 3.89 13.19 13.07
N PHE A 109 4.71 12.53 12.25
CA PHE A 109 6.09 12.93 12.00
C PHE A 109 6.20 14.33 11.40
N MET A 110 5.32 14.67 10.45
CA MET A 110 5.30 16.00 9.84
C MET A 110 4.99 17.07 10.87
N LYS A 111 3.99 16.86 11.74
CA LYS A 111 3.64 17.78 12.83
C LYS A 111 4.81 17.99 13.80
N ILE A 112 5.50 16.92 14.18
CA ILE A 112 6.70 17.00 15.01
C ILE A 112 7.79 17.82 14.30
N ALA A 113 8.11 17.51 13.05
CA ALA A 113 9.10 18.24 12.28
C ALA A 113 8.79 19.75 12.17
N LEU A 114 7.53 20.11 11.89
CA LEU A 114 7.08 21.49 11.80
C LEU A 114 7.19 22.21 13.16
N SER A 115 6.89 21.53 14.28
CA SER A 115 7.07 22.08 15.63
C SER A 115 8.55 22.35 15.99
N LEU A 116 9.48 21.62 15.36
CA LEU A 116 10.93 21.85 15.45
C LEU A 116 11.43 22.99 14.53
N GLY A 117 10.49 23.70 13.88
CA GLY A 117 10.77 24.83 12.99
C GLY A 117 11.19 24.42 11.59
N ALA A 118 10.88 23.20 11.14
CA ALA A 118 11.13 22.78 9.77
C ALA A 118 10.22 23.52 8.77
N ASP A 119 10.76 23.87 7.61
CA ASP A 119 9.96 24.35 6.47
C ASP A 119 9.37 23.18 5.68
N TYR A 120 10.11 22.06 5.64
CA TYR A 120 9.74 20.85 4.92
C TYR A 120 10.12 19.58 5.68
N VAL A 121 9.47 18.48 5.32
CA VAL A 121 9.92 17.13 5.61
C VAL A 121 10.43 16.44 4.35
N ALA A 122 11.35 15.50 4.50
CA ALA A 122 11.81 14.67 3.40
C ALA A 122 11.90 13.20 3.80
N THR A 123 11.71 12.34 2.81
CA THR A 123 11.75 10.88 2.98
C THR A 123 12.47 10.24 1.80
N GLY A 124 13.03 9.06 2.01
CA GLY A 124 13.64 8.25 0.95
C GLY A 124 12.63 7.50 0.09
N HIS A 125 11.51 8.11 -0.27
CA HIS A 125 10.55 7.50 -1.19
C HIS A 125 10.93 7.76 -2.65
N TYR A 126 10.82 6.75 -3.50
CA TYR A 126 11.01 6.84 -4.95
C TYR A 126 9.75 7.40 -5.63
N CYS A 127 9.49 8.69 -5.39
CA CYS A 127 8.39 9.45 -5.98
C CYS A 127 8.91 10.83 -6.35
N ARG A 128 8.27 11.51 -7.28
CA ARG A 128 8.62 12.89 -7.65
C ARG A 128 7.48 13.84 -7.23
N LYS A 129 7.82 15.11 -7.01
CA LYS A 129 6.84 16.15 -6.73
C LYS A 129 6.87 17.18 -7.86
N GLY A 130 5.75 17.35 -8.54
CA GLY A 130 5.53 18.42 -9.51
C GLY A 130 4.80 19.60 -8.88
N GLU A 131 4.83 20.74 -9.56
CA GLU A 131 4.08 21.94 -9.18
C GLU A 131 3.54 22.57 -10.45
N ILE A 132 2.23 22.87 -10.45
CA ILE A 132 1.56 23.60 -11.54
C ILE A 132 0.78 24.78 -10.95
N GLU A 133 0.49 25.76 -11.80
CA GLU A 133 -0.42 26.85 -11.46
C GLU A 133 -1.74 26.63 -12.19
N LYS A 134 -2.84 26.59 -11.43
CA LYS A 134 -4.21 26.47 -11.95
C LYS A 134 -5.09 27.48 -11.24
N ASP A 135 -5.80 28.29 -12.01
CA ASP A 135 -6.68 29.36 -11.51
C ASP A 135 -5.99 30.30 -10.50
N GLY A 136 -4.70 30.62 -10.74
CA GLY A 136 -3.87 31.46 -9.87
C GLY A 136 -3.50 30.82 -8.52
N LYS A 137 -3.77 29.52 -8.35
CA LYS A 137 -3.38 28.74 -7.18
C LYS A 137 -2.33 27.72 -7.56
N LYS A 138 -1.39 27.51 -6.64
CA LYS A 138 -0.36 26.48 -6.75
C LYS A 138 -0.98 25.12 -6.40
N VAL A 139 -0.81 24.15 -7.29
CA VAL A 139 -1.24 22.76 -7.10
C VAL A 139 -0.01 21.86 -7.16
N TYR A 140 0.10 20.95 -6.21
CA TYR A 140 1.20 20.00 -6.10
C TYR A 140 0.81 18.67 -6.73
N GLN A 141 1.70 18.12 -7.54
CA GLN A 141 1.51 16.84 -8.22
C GLN A 141 2.33 15.75 -7.54
N LEU A 142 1.76 14.57 -7.34
CA LEU A 142 2.51 13.38 -6.95
C LEU A 142 2.82 12.57 -8.22
N LEU A 143 4.08 12.58 -8.61
CA LEU A 143 4.55 11.93 -9.84
C LEU A 143 5.23 10.59 -9.51
N ALA A 144 5.10 9.61 -10.39
CA ALA A 144 5.79 8.33 -10.29
C ALA A 144 7.32 8.55 -10.26
N GLY A 145 8.04 7.73 -9.51
CA GLY A 145 9.50 7.75 -9.50
C GLY A 145 10.10 7.43 -10.89
N LYS A 146 11.25 8.02 -11.21
CA LYS A 146 11.94 7.76 -12.49
C LYS A 146 12.29 6.29 -12.68
N ASP A 147 12.65 5.60 -11.59
CA ASP A 147 12.83 4.15 -11.56
C ASP A 147 11.48 3.45 -11.41
N SER A 148 10.90 3.04 -12.53
CA SER A 148 9.61 2.33 -12.58
C SER A 148 9.56 1.03 -11.74
N ASN A 149 10.69 0.38 -11.47
CA ASN A 149 10.74 -0.83 -10.64
C ASN A 149 10.70 -0.53 -9.14
N LYS A 150 10.97 0.73 -8.77
CA LYS A 150 11.04 1.21 -7.40
C LYS A 150 10.02 2.30 -7.09
N ASP A 151 9.30 2.81 -8.09
CA ASP A 151 8.23 3.81 -7.94
C ASP A 151 7.32 3.49 -6.75
N GLN A 152 7.34 4.37 -5.75
CA GLN A 152 6.58 4.22 -4.51
C GLN A 152 5.34 5.11 -4.47
N SER A 153 4.96 5.76 -5.57
CA SER A 153 3.80 6.68 -5.61
C SER A 153 2.53 5.99 -5.11
N TYR A 154 2.35 4.71 -5.41
CA TYR A 154 1.24 3.89 -4.92
C TYR A 154 1.08 3.94 -3.39
N PHE A 155 2.18 3.91 -2.63
CA PHE A 155 2.11 3.96 -1.16
C PHE A 155 1.83 5.36 -0.60
N LEU A 156 1.93 6.38 -1.44
CA LEU A 156 1.67 7.78 -1.12
C LEU A 156 0.35 8.27 -1.74
N CYS A 157 -0.49 7.35 -2.23
CA CYS A 157 -1.71 7.66 -2.95
C CYS A 157 -2.79 8.37 -2.13
N GLN A 158 -2.59 8.46 -0.81
CA GLN A 158 -3.48 9.08 0.17
C GLN A 158 -2.92 10.38 0.76
N LEU A 159 -1.91 11.00 0.13
CA LEU A 159 -1.40 12.29 0.58
C LEU A 159 -2.30 13.45 0.15
N SER A 160 -2.49 14.44 1.02
CA SER A 160 -3.21 15.68 0.70
C SER A 160 -2.31 16.72 0.01
N GLN A 161 -2.93 17.74 -0.59
CA GLN A 161 -2.21 18.92 -1.11
C GLN A 161 -1.37 19.61 -0.03
N GLU A 162 -1.89 19.72 1.19
CA GLU A 162 -1.18 20.30 2.32
C GLU A 162 0.09 19.50 2.65
N GLN A 163 -0.03 18.18 2.77
CA GLN A 163 1.10 17.28 3.05
C GLN A 163 2.15 17.34 1.93
N LEU A 164 1.73 17.31 0.66
CA LEU A 164 2.64 17.43 -0.49
C LEU A 164 3.35 18.80 -0.53
N SER A 165 2.66 19.89 -0.15
CA SER A 165 3.25 21.23 -0.11
C SER A 165 4.47 21.31 0.81
N LYS A 166 4.48 20.49 1.88
CA LYS A 166 5.53 20.42 2.90
C LYS A 166 6.52 19.28 2.70
N THR A 167 6.39 18.48 1.65
CA THR A 167 7.20 17.28 1.45
C THR A 167 8.22 17.42 0.32
N LEU A 168 9.39 16.81 0.49
CA LEU A 168 10.44 16.66 -0.53
C LEU A 168 10.78 15.18 -0.76
N PHE A 169 11.05 14.82 -2.01
CA PHE A 169 11.46 13.46 -2.42
C PHE A 169 12.75 13.51 -3.26
N PRO A 170 13.92 13.74 -2.63
CA PRO A 170 15.16 14.03 -3.35
C PRO A 170 15.67 12.91 -4.25
N ILE A 171 15.32 11.65 -3.95
CA ILE A 171 15.75 10.48 -4.72
C ILE A 171 14.76 10.08 -5.83
N GLY A 172 13.63 10.78 -5.98
CA GLY A 172 12.62 10.46 -6.98
C GLY A 172 13.12 10.51 -8.43
N GLU A 173 14.16 11.31 -8.67
CA GLU A 173 14.83 11.49 -9.97
C GLU A 173 15.96 10.49 -10.23
N LEU A 174 16.23 9.61 -9.26
CA LEU A 174 17.33 8.66 -9.30
C LEU A 174 16.82 7.23 -9.41
N THR A 175 17.63 6.39 -10.04
CA THR A 175 17.49 4.94 -9.99
C THR A 175 18.12 4.36 -8.74
N LYS A 176 17.64 3.19 -8.30
CA LYS A 176 18.22 2.52 -7.13
C LYS A 176 19.74 2.29 -7.25
N PRO A 177 20.29 1.92 -8.42
CA PRO A 177 21.74 1.85 -8.60
C PRO A 177 22.45 3.19 -8.37
N GLU A 178 21.96 4.30 -8.93
CA GLU A 178 22.53 5.64 -8.72
C GLU A 178 22.51 6.03 -7.23
N VAL A 179 21.42 5.73 -6.51
CA VAL A 179 21.35 5.94 -5.06
C VAL A 179 22.43 5.15 -4.31
N ARG A 180 22.67 3.88 -4.68
CA ARG A 180 23.73 3.06 -4.04
C ARG A 180 25.14 3.52 -4.40
N GLU A 181 25.33 4.01 -5.62
CA GLU A 181 26.60 4.58 -6.08
C GLU A 181 26.95 5.82 -5.25
N ILE A 182 26.01 6.77 -5.11
CA ILE A 182 26.19 7.95 -4.25
C ILE A 182 26.52 7.53 -2.81
N ALA A 183 25.79 6.56 -2.25
CA ALA A 183 26.06 6.10 -0.89
C ALA A 183 27.47 5.52 -0.72
N THR A 184 27.95 4.78 -1.73
CA THR A 184 29.31 4.21 -1.76
C THR A 184 30.37 5.30 -1.86
N GLU A 185 30.20 6.26 -2.78
CA GLU A 185 31.13 7.38 -3.00
C GLU A 185 31.27 8.25 -1.73
N GLN A 186 30.18 8.47 -1.02
CA GLN A 186 30.17 9.24 0.23
C GLN A 186 30.62 8.41 1.45
N GLY A 187 30.90 7.11 1.26
CA GLY A 187 31.30 6.19 2.32
C GLY A 187 30.27 6.09 3.45
N LEU A 188 28.99 6.05 3.10
CA LEU A 188 27.89 5.88 4.06
C LEU A 188 27.82 4.41 4.51
N VAL A 189 27.67 4.18 5.82
CA VAL A 189 27.57 2.82 6.40
C VAL A 189 26.42 2.00 5.79
N THR A 190 25.38 2.67 5.32
CA THR A 190 24.19 2.05 4.72
C THR A 190 24.35 1.65 3.25
N ALA A 191 25.49 1.91 2.59
CA ALA A 191 25.66 1.73 1.14
C ALA A 191 25.33 0.30 0.66
N ASP A 192 25.79 -0.72 1.40
CA ASP A 192 25.56 -2.13 1.11
C ASP A 192 24.33 -2.72 1.82
N LYS A 193 23.63 -1.91 2.63
CA LYS A 193 22.48 -2.39 3.40
C LYS A 193 21.36 -2.83 2.45
N LYS A 194 20.78 -3.99 2.73
CA LYS A 194 19.65 -4.52 1.96
C LYS A 194 18.40 -3.69 2.22
N ASP A 195 17.54 -3.60 1.22
CA ASP A 195 16.24 -2.94 1.37
C ASP A 195 15.42 -3.68 2.44
N SER A 196 14.73 -2.91 3.29
CA SER A 196 13.81 -3.48 4.27
C SER A 196 12.71 -4.28 3.56
N GLN A 197 12.43 -5.48 4.06
CA GLN A 197 11.37 -6.36 3.58
C GLN A 197 10.42 -6.67 4.73
N GLY A 198 9.11 -6.70 4.45
CA GLY A 198 8.06 -6.95 5.45
C GLY A 198 7.14 -5.75 5.62
N LEU A 199 6.28 -5.83 6.63
CA LEU A 199 5.41 -4.72 7.05
C LEU A 199 6.28 -3.58 7.58
N CYS A 200 5.99 -2.33 7.21
CA CYS A 200 6.76 -1.18 7.69
C CYS A 200 6.86 -1.21 9.23
N PHE A 201 8.06 -0.97 9.77
CA PHE A 201 8.36 -0.85 11.21
C PHE A 201 8.13 -2.08 12.12
N ILE A 202 7.27 -3.04 11.76
CA ILE A 202 7.07 -4.28 12.52
C ILE A 202 8.24 -5.26 12.29
N GLY A 203 8.94 -5.12 11.17
CA GLY A 203 10.13 -5.91 10.85
C GLY A 203 9.80 -7.20 10.11
N LYS A 204 10.72 -8.18 10.18
CA LYS A 204 10.58 -9.48 9.52
C LYS A 204 9.69 -10.41 10.35
N VAL A 205 8.40 -10.14 10.40
CA VAL A 205 7.39 -11.02 11.00
C VAL A 205 6.53 -11.63 9.91
N ARG A 206 6.17 -12.91 10.05
CA ARG A 206 5.17 -13.51 9.17
C ARG A 206 3.80 -13.02 9.60
N LEU A 207 3.05 -12.45 8.66
CA LEU A 207 1.73 -11.87 8.93
C LEU A 207 0.79 -12.83 9.70
N PRO A 208 0.68 -14.14 9.38
CA PRO A 208 -0.16 -15.04 10.18
C PRO A 208 0.27 -15.15 11.65
N GLU A 209 1.57 -15.15 11.94
CA GLU A 209 2.11 -15.19 13.31
C GLU A 209 1.81 -13.87 14.03
N PHE A 210 1.93 -12.73 13.34
CA PHE A 210 1.55 -11.42 13.88
C PHE A 210 0.06 -11.35 14.24
N LEU A 211 -0.81 -11.82 13.35
CA LEU A 211 -2.26 -11.75 13.53
C LEU A 211 -2.76 -12.67 14.67
N GLN A 212 -2.04 -13.76 14.96
CA GLN A 212 -2.39 -14.70 16.04
C GLN A 212 -2.33 -14.10 17.45
N GLN A 213 -1.70 -12.93 17.64
CA GLN A 213 -1.69 -12.22 18.91
C GLN A 213 -3.08 -11.82 19.40
N LYS A 214 -4.00 -11.51 18.47
CA LYS A 214 -5.37 -11.10 18.79
C LYS A 214 -6.42 -11.99 18.14
N LEU A 215 -6.18 -12.48 16.93
CA LEU A 215 -7.11 -13.35 16.21
C LEU A 215 -6.74 -14.80 16.52
N LYS A 216 -7.58 -15.51 17.28
CA LYS A 216 -7.28 -16.89 17.64
C LYS A 216 -7.41 -17.80 16.41
N PRO A 217 -6.47 -18.74 16.18
CA PRO A 217 -6.64 -19.78 15.18
C PRO A 217 -7.93 -20.57 15.39
N LYS A 218 -8.67 -20.79 14.30
CA LYS A 218 -9.88 -21.62 14.27
C LYS A 218 -9.81 -22.51 13.03
N GLU A 219 -9.91 -23.81 13.22
CA GLU A 219 -9.89 -24.74 12.09
C GLU A 219 -11.12 -24.53 11.20
N GLY A 220 -10.90 -24.49 9.88
CA GLY A 220 -11.92 -24.29 8.86
C GLY A 220 -11.64 -25.13 7.61
N ASP A 221 -12.61 -25.18 6.69
CA ASP A 221 -12.54 -25.99 5.47
C ASP A 221 -11.94 -25.23 4.29
N ILE A 222 -11.12 -25.93 3.50
CA ILE A 222 -10.68 -25.47 2.18
C ILE A 222 -11.52 -26.18 1.13
N VAL A 223 -12.33 -25.40 0.40
CA VAL A 223 -13.22 -25.88 -0.66
C VAL A 223 -12.61 -25.54 -2.02
N GLU A 224 -12.41 -26.54 -2.87
CA GLU A 224 -12.00 -26.37 -4.26
C GLU A 224 -13.23 -26.24 -5.16
N VAL A 225 -13.39 -25.08 -5.79
CA VAL A 225 -14.45 -24.76 -6.75
C VAL A 225 -13.92 -24.97 -8.17
N PRO A 226 -14.62 -25.74 -9.02
CA PRO A 226 -14.18 -25.98 -10.39
C PRO A 226 -14.42 -24.75 -11.30
N SER A 227 -13.54 -24.55 -12.28
CA SER A 227 -13.64 -23.43 -13.25
C SER A 227 -14.88 -23.47 -14.13
N GLY A 228 -15.57 -24.61 -14.20
CA GLY A 228 -16.84 -24.78 -14.91
C GLY A 228 -18.10 -24.50 -14.07
N ASN A 229 -17.96 -24.04 -12.82
CA ASN A 229 -19.10 -23.72 -11.94
C ASN A 229 -20.04 -22.67 -12.59
N LEU A 230 -21.34 -22.79 -12.31
CA LEU A 230 -22.41 -21.95 -12.85
C LEU A 230 -22.22 -20.45 -12.54
N HIS A 231 -21.55 -20.11 -11.43
CA HIS A 231 -21.20 -18.73 -11.07
C HIS A 231 -20.45 -18.00 -12.18
N TYR A 232 -19.69 -18.72 -13.02
CA TYR A 232 -18.88 -18.13 -14.09
C TYR A 232 -19.61 -18.07 -15.44
N GLN A 233 -20.83 -18.60 -15.51
CA GLN A 233 -21.66 -18.68 -16.72
C GLN A 233 -22.80 -17.64 -16.68
N ARG A 234 -22.57 -16.47 -16.06
CA ARG A 234 -23.59 -15.43 -15.92
C ARG A 234 -24.04 -14.91 -17.28
N ASN A 235 -25.34 -14.98 -17.55
CA ASN A 235 -25.94 -14.27 -18.67
C ASN A 235 -25.87 -12.77 -18.42
N ILE A 236 -25.30 -12.01 -19.36
CA ILE A 236 -25.23 -10.55 -19.28
C ILE A 236 -26.58 -10.00 -19.74
N PRO A 237 -27.38 -9.37 -18.87
CA PRO A 237 -28.66 -8.79 -19.26
C PRO A 237 -28.46 -7.51 -20.07
N VAL A 238 -29.56 -7.00 -20.64
CA VAL A 238 -29.61 -5.62 -21.11
C VAL A 238 -29.83 -4.73 -19.89
N PHE A 239 -28.94 -3.76 -19.70
CA PHE A 239 -29.02 -2.82 -18.57
C PHE A 239 -29.83 -1.58 -18.96
N ASP A 240 -30.58 -1.05 -18.00
CA ASP A 240 -31.38 0.17 -18.10
C ASP A 240 -30.54 1.43 -17.89
N SER A 241 -29.40 1.32 -17.21
CA SER A 241 -28.45 2.41 -17.00
C SER A 241 -27.00 1.92 -17.01
N LYS A 242 -26.06 2.87 -17.13
CA LYS A 242 -24.63 2.56 -17.00
C LYS A 242 -24.27 2.12 -15.58
N GLU A 243 -24.91 2.71 -14.57
CA GLU A 243 -24.70 2.31 -13.17
C GLU A 243 -25.13 0.86 -12.92
N ALA A 244 -26.26 0.42 -13.47
CA ALA A 244 -26.71 -0.98 -13.35
C ALA A 244 -25.74 -1.96 -14.03
N GLU A 245 -25.17 -1.59 -15.19
CA GLU A 245 -24.12 -2.36 -15.84
C GLU A 245 -22.88 -2.48 -14.93
N LEU A 246 -22.40 -1.36 -14.40
CA LEU A 246 -21.21 -1.32 -13.55
C LEU A 246 -21.40 -2.10 -12.25
N ALA A 247 -22.57 -1.98 -11.62
CA ALA A 247 -22.93 -2.73 -10.44
C ALA A 247 -22.87 -4.24 -10.68
N PHE A 248 -23.41 -4.72 -11.81
CA PHE A 248 -23.36 -6.14 -12.18
C PHE A 248 -21.92 -6.67 -12.34
N PHE A 249 -21.04 -5.90 -12.97
CA PHE A 249 -19.64 -6.29 -13.16
C PHE A 249 -18.75 -6.06 -11.93
N ALA A 250 -19.22 -5.28 -10.96
CA ALA A 250 -18.59 -5.09 -9.65
C ALA A 250 -19.05 -6.14 -8.62
N GLU A 251 -20.17 -6.80 -8.85
CA GLU A 251 -20.69 -7.84 -7.96
C GLU A 251 -19.70 -9.01 -7.81
N LYS A 252 -19.53 -9.46 -6.57
CA LYS A 252 -18.69 -10.62 -6.24
C LYS A 252 -19.44 -11.92 -6.53
N PHE A 253 -18.69 -12.99 -6.78
CA PHE A 253 -19.26 -14.32 -6.69
C PHE A 253 -19.50 -14.65 -5.22
N SER A 254 -20.66 -15.24 -4.92
CA SER A 254 -20.99 -15.75 -3.59
C SER A 254 -20.94 -17.27 -3.65
N TYR A 255 -20.05 -17.87 -2.86
CA TYR A 255 -19.86 -19.32 -2.85
C TYR A 255 -20.51 -19.95 -1.61
N SER A 256 -20.92 -21.20 -1.76
CA SER A 256 -21.30 -22.07 -0.65
C SER A 256 -20.46 -23.36 -0.66
N PRO A 257 -20.40 -24.14 0.45
CA PRO A 257 -19.66 -25.40 0.50
C PRO A 257 -20.03 -26.39 -0.62
N GLU A 258 -21.27 -26.34 -1.10
CA GLU A 258 -21.82 -27.20 -2.15
C GLU A 258 -21.31 -26.86 -3.56
N ASP A 259 -20.72 -25.67 -3.75
CA ASP A 259 -20.16 -25.24 -5.04
C ASP A 259 -18.86 -25.97 -5.42
N GLY A 260 -18.27 -26.69 -4.47
CA GLY A 260 -16.98 -27.33 -4.62
C GLY A 260 -16.81 -28.59 -3.78
N LYS A 261 -15.56 -29.03 -3.68
CA LYS A 261 -15.16 -30.19 -2.89
C LYS A 261 -14.23 -29.77 -1.77
N VAL A 262 -14.44 -30.27 -0.56
CA VAL A 262 -13.48 -30.10 0.53
C VAL A 262 -12.17 -30.85 0.19
N VAL A 263 -11.06 -30.11 0.17
CA VAL A 263 -9.72 -30.62 -0.20
C VAL A 263 -8.68 -30.48 0.91
N GLY A 264 -9.00 -29.78 1.99
CA GLY A 264 -8.09 -29.60 3.11
C GLY A 264 -8.69 -28.78 4.24
N LYS A 265 -7.85 -28.45 5.20
CA LYS A 265 -8.18 -27.63 6.38
C LYS A 265 -7.21 -26.46 6.48
N HIS A 266 -7.66 -25.36 7.08
CA HIS A 266 -6.83 -24.19 7.41
C HIS A 266 -7.03 -23.78 8.87
N GLN A 267 -6.25 -22.80 9.35
CA GLN A 267 -6.24 -22.38 10.76
C GLN A 267 -6.98 -21.05 11.01
N GLY A 268 -7.81 -20.59 10.06
CA GLY A 268 -8.54 -19.33 10.12
C GLY A 268 -8.61 -18.67 8.74
N ALA A 269 -9.79 -18.27 8.29
CA ALA A 269 -9.99 -17.71 6.95
C ALA A 269 -9.33 -16.32 6.82
N HIS A 270 -9.32 -15.55 7.91
CA HIS A 270 -8.70 -14.22 8.02
C HIS A 270 -7.18 -14.20 7.79
N TYR A 271 -6.50 -15.34 7.74
CA TYR A 271 -5.05 -15.42 7.41
C TYR A 271 -4.76 -15.52 5.92
N PHE A 272 -5.79 -15.57 5.09
CA PHE A 272 -5.67 -15.78 3.65
C PHE A 272 -6.23 -14.60 2.90
N THR A 273 -5.59 -14.28 1.78
CA THR A 273 -6.01 -13.21 0.89
C THR A 273 -6.33 -13.78 -0.49
N LYS A 274 -7.33 -13.22 -1.17
CA LYS A 274 -7.63 -13.57 -2.55
C LYS A 274 -6.38 -13.49 -3.45
N GLY A 275 -6.20 -14.50 -4.31
CA GLY A 275 -5.03 -14.69 -5.14
C GLY A 275 -3.83 -15.36 -4.45
N GLN A 276 -3.91 -15.66 -3.15
CA GLN A 276 -2.85 -16.36 -2.44
C GLN A 276 -2.73 -17.81 -2.89
N ARG A 277 -1.50 -18.24 -3.19
CA ARG A 277 -1.16 -19.63 -3.52
C ARG A 277 -0.48 -20.38 -2.37
N LYS A 278 0.41 -19.70 -1.65
CA LYS A 278 1.25 -20.32 -0.61
C LYS A 278 0.49 -20.43 0.72
N GLY A 279 0.86 -21.39 1.55
CA GLY A 279 0.29 -21.57 2.89
C GLY A 279 -1.00 -22.39 2.95
N LEU A 280 -1.55 -22.82 1.81
CA LEU A 280 -2.73 -23.71 1.77
C LEU A 280 -2.41 -25.13 2.23
N ASN A 281 -1.16 -25.60 2.05
CA ASN A 281 -0.71 -26.96 2.40
C ASN A 281 -1.58 -28.09 1.82
N VAL A 282 -2.26 -27.84 0.69
CA VAL A 282 -3.02 -28.82 -0.08
C VAL A 282 -2.20 -29.28 -1.28
N GLY A 283 -2.14 -30.59 -1.51
CA GLY A 283 -1.43 -31.19 -2.65
C GLY A 283 -2.32 -32.19 -3.41
N GLY A 284 -1.81 -32.69 -4.54
CA GLY A 284 -2.52 -33.68 -5.36
C GLY A 284 -3.44 -33.11 -6.44
N THR A 285 -3.43 -31.80 -6.65
CA THR A 285 -4.13 -31.13 -7.77
C THR A 285 -3.26 -31.08 -9.03
N VAL A 286 -3.89 -30.95 -10.21
CA VAL A 286 -3.18 -30.88 -11.50
C VAL A 286 -2.45 -29.56 -11.62
N GLU A 287 -3.13 -28.47 -11.29
CA GLU A 287 -2.56 -27.13 -11.20
C GLU A 287 -2.55 -26.64 -9.74
N PRO A 288 -1.68 -25.66 -9.40
CA PRO A 288 -1.67 -25.07 -8.07
C PRO A 288 -3.02 -24.41 -7.73
N LEU A 289 -3.43 -24.55 -6.47
CA LEU A 289 -4.61 -23.86 -5.93
C LEU A 289 -4.30 -22.39 -5.60
N PHE A 290 -5.27 -21.53 -5.89
CA PHE A 290 -5.28 -20.12 -5.53
C PHE A 290 -6.56 -19.83 -4.75
N VAL A 291 -6.46 -19.01 -3.70
CA VAL A 291 -7.64 -18.51 -2.97
C VAL A 291 -8.46 -17.63 -3.91
N ILE A 292 -9.72 -18.01 -4.16
CA ILE A 292 -10.65 -17.23 -4.99
C ILE A 292 -11.60 -16.39 -4.14
N ASP A 293 -11.85 -16.82 -2.90
CA ASP A 293 -12.61 -16.07 -1.92
C ASP A 293 -12.39 -16.60 -0.49
N THR A 294 -12.78 -15.81 0.50
CA THR A 294 -12.73 -16.18 1.92
C THR A 294 -14.05 -15.81 2.59
N ASP A 295 -14.59 -16.73 3.38
CA ASP A 295 -15.74 -16.52 4.24
C ASP A 295 -15.27 -16.61 5.69
N VAL A 296 -15.22 -15.47 6.38
CA VAL A 296 -14.75 -15.41 7.78
C VAL A 296 -15.82 -15.81 8.79
N ASP A 297 -17.10 -15.72 8.42
CA ASP A 297 -18.22 -16.04 9.31
C ASP A 297 -18.36 -17.56 9.43
N GLU A 298 -18.41 -18.25 8.28
CA GLU A 298 -18.42 -19.72 8.22
C GLU A 298 -17.01 -20.33 8.37
N ASN A 299 -15.97 -19.48 8.33
CA ASN A 299 -14.56 -19.86 8.41
C ASN A 299 -14.18 -20.87 7.31
N ILE A 300 -14.41 -20.48 6.05
CA ILE A 300 -14.15 -21.27 4.85
C ILE A 300 -13.23 -20.51 3.89
N ILE A 301 -12.33 -21.24 3.25
CA ILE A 301 -11.53 -20.72 2.12
C ILE A 301 -11.98 -21.40 0.84
N TYR A 302 -12.41 -20.60 -0.13
CA TYR A 302 -12.69 -21.08 -1.47
C TYR A 302 -11.42 -20.96 -2.34
N THR A 303 -11.12 -22.03 -3.06
CA THR A 303 -9.93 -22.14 -3.92
C THR A 303 -10.30 -22.58 -5.32
N GLY A 304 -9.48 -22.21 -6.30
CA GLY A 304 -9.59 -22.66 -7.68
C GLY A 304 -8.23 -23.07 -8.22
N GLN A 305 -8.22 -24.04 -9.13
CA GLN A 305 -6.99 -24.49 -9.79
C GLN A 305 -6.55 -23.51 -10.88
N GLY A 306 -5.26 -23.15 -10.88
CA GLY A 306 -4.63 -22.32 -11.90
C GLY A 306 -4.80 -20.81 -11.67
N LYS A 307 -3.83 -20.04 -12.18
CA LYS A 307 -3.83 -18.56 -12.07
C LYS A 307 -4.86 -17.87 -12.96
N GLU A 308 -5.39 -18.60 -13.95
CA GLU A 308 -6.41 -18.13 -14.89
C GLU A 308 -7.83 -18.56 -14.46
N HIS A 309 -8.00 -19.03 -13.22
CA HIS A 309 -9.30 -19.45 -12.71
C HIS A 309 -10.31 -18.29 -12.76
N PRO A 310 -11.49 -18.44 -13.40
CA PRO A 310 -12.46 -17.36 -13.56
C PRO A 310 -12.87 -16.66 -12.25
N GLY A 311 -12.96 -17.40 -11.14
CA GLY A 311 -13.26 -16.83 -9.82
C GLY A 311 -12.24 -15.82 -9.28
N LEU A 312 -11.05 -15.74 -9.88
CA LEU A 312 -10.06 -14.71 -9.55
C LEU A 312 -10.38 -13.36 -10.22
N PHE A 313 -11.08 -13.34 -11.34
CA PHE A 313 -11.18 -12.15 -12.18
C PHE A 313 -12.49 -11.40 -11.98
N ARG A 314 -12.39 -10.07 -11.92
CA ARG A 314 -13.53 -9.16 -11.97
C ARG A 314 -13.18 -7.92 -12.80
N ARG A 315 -14.16 -7.36 -13.51
CA ARG A 315 -13.93 -6.22 -14.42
C ARG A 315 -14.00 -4.88 -13.71
N THR A 316 -14.93 -4.75 -12.78
CA THR A 316 -15.26 -3.46 -12.16
C THR A 316 -14.99 -3.52 -10.65
N ILE A 317 -14.59 -2.39 -10.09
CA ILE A 317 -14.38 -2.18 -8.66
C ILE A 317 -15.29 -1.03 -8.21
N PHE A 318 -15.74 -1.08 -6.97
CA PHE A 318 -16.44 0.02 -6.33
C PHE A 318 -15.64 0.57 -5.15
N VAL A 319 -15.72 1.88 -4.94
CA VAL A 319 -15.15 2.59 -3.80
C VAL A 319 -16.23 3.52 -3.24
N ASN A 320 -16.52 3.40 -1.95
CA ASN A 320 -17.48 4.26 -1.24
C ASN A 320 -17.00 5.72 -1.16
N ASN A 321 -17.94 6.66 -1.04
CA ASN A 321 -17.64 8.10 -0.95
C ASN A 321 -16.61 8.50 0.12
N ASP A 322 -16.69 7.88 1.30
CA ASP A 322 -15.83 8.15 2.46
C ASP A 322 -14.41 7.56 2.32
N GLU A 323 -14.24 6.63 1.37
CA GLU A 323 -12.97 5.99 1.06
C GLU A 323 -12.31 6.58 -0.20
N LEU A 324 -12.94 7.58 -0.84
CA LEU A 324 -12.35 8.29 -1.97
C LEU A 324 -11.35 9.35 -1.52
N HIS A 325 -10.20 9.38 -2.18
CA HIS A 325 -9.17 10.37 -1.95
C HIS A 325 -8.66 10.95 -3.26
N TRP A 326 -8.72 12.27 -3.40
CA TRP A 326 -8.13 12.98 -4.53
C TRP A 326 -6.90 13.74 -4.06
N ILE A 327 -5.75 13.43 -4.67
CA ILE A 327 -4.58 14.30 -4.55
C ILE A 327 -4.84 15.57 -5.37
N ARG A 328 -5.34 15.39 -6.59
CA ARG A 328 -5.77 16.46 -7.48
C ARG A 328 -7.24 16.74 -7.29
N GLU A 329 -7.56 17.47 -6.21
CA GLU A 329 -8.92 17.91 -5.88
C GLU A 329 -9.58 18.67 -7.05
N ASP A 330 -8.78 19.37 -7.85
CA ASP A 330 -9.21 20.11 -9.05
C ASP A 330 -9.55 19.22 -10.26
N LEU A 331 -9.33 17.91 -10.15
CA LEU A 331 -9.71 16.87 -11.12
C LEU A 331 -10.82 15.95 -10.59
N GLN A 332 -11.33 16.22 -9.38
CA GLN A 332 -12.42 15.45 -8.80
C GLN A 332 -13.66 15.50 -9.69
N LEU A 333 -14.27 14.34 -9.89
CA LEU A 333 -15.48 14.19 -10.71
C LEU A 333 -16.73 14.60 -9.94
N ASN A 334 -17.62 15.32 -10.63
CA ASN A 334 -19.01 15.50 -10.21
C ASN A 334 -19.83 14.24 -10.50
N GLU A 335 -21.01 14.15 -9.89
CA GLU A 335 -21.95 13.06 -10.17
C GLU A 335 -22.26 12.95 -11.67
N ASP A 336 -22.36 11.70 -12.15
CA ASP A 336 -22.55 11.32 -13.55
C ASP A 336 -21.38 11.63 -14.50
N GLU A 337 -20.27 12.17 -14.00
CA GLU A 337 -19.06 12.35 -14.80
C GLU A 337 -18.20 11.07 -14.86
N SER A 338 -17.35 11.01 -15.88
CA SER A 338 -16.41 9.91 -16.07
C SER A 338 -15.05 10.39 -16.54
N MET A 339 -14.02 9.58 -16.28
CA MET A 339 -12.64 9.90 -16.63
C MET A 339 -11.88 8.65 -17.08
N ASN A 340 -11.22 8.73 -18.24
CA ASN A 340 -10.27 7.71 -18.66
C ASN A 340 -8.99 7.86 -17.85
N VAL A 341 -8.52 6.75 -17.26
CA VAL A 341 -7.32 6.72 -16.42
C VAL A 341 -6.52 5.46 -16.67
N LYS A 342 -5.29 5.48 -16.18
CA LYS A 342 -4.52 4.28 -15.89
C LYS A 342 -4.67 3.95 -14.40
N ALA A 343 -4.93 2.70 -14.04
CA ALA A 343 -5.12 2.31 -12.64
C ALA A 343 -4.37 1.02 -12.28
N ARG A 344 -4.06 0.86 -11.00
CA ARG A 344 -3.52 -0.38 -10.41
C ARG A 344 -4.15 -0.61 -9.05
N ILE A 345 -4.25 -1.89 -8.66
CA ILE A 345 -4.93 -2.33 -7.43
C ILE A 345 -3.95 -2.98 -6.43
N ARG A 346 -2.66 -2.97 -6.77
CA ARG A 346 -1.57 -3.42 -5.92
C ARG A 346 -0.24 -2.85 -6.39
N TYR A 347 0.68 -2.73 -5.46
CA TYR A 347 2.04 -2.30 -5.73
C TYR A 347 2.73 -3.22 -6.77
N ARG A 348 3.49 -2.62 -7.69
CA ARG A 348 4.20 -3.26 -8.83
C ARG A 348 3.33 -3.93 -9.88
N GLN A 349 2.01 -3.87 -9.77
CA GLN A 349 1.16 -4.21 -10.91
C GLN A 349 1.36 -3.17 -12.03
N PRO A 350 1.56 -3.60 -13.29
CA PRO A 350 1.54 -2.69 -14.42
C PRO A 350 0.21 -1.95 -14.50
N LEU A 351 0.26 -0.66 -14.80
CA LEU A 351 -0.93 0.16 -14.98
C LEU A 351 -1.86 -0.43 -16.06
N GLN A 352 -3.16 -0.45 -15.76
CA GLN A 352 -4.21 -0.98 -16.61
C GLN A 352 -5.13 0.15 -17.04
N ASP A 353 -5.64 0.10 -18.28
CA ASP A 353 -6.66 1.05 -18.73
C ASP A 353 -7.97 0.84 -17.97
N ALA A 354 -8.50 1.93 -17.42
CA ALA A 354 -9.77 1.94 -16.73
C ALA A 354 -10.53 3.25 -16.99
N VAL A 355 -11.83 3.22 -16.69
CA VAL A 355 -12.69 4.41 -16.68
C VAL A 355 -13.29 4.55 -15.30
N LEU A 356 -13.14 5.74 -14.71
CA LEU A 356 -13.81 6.13 -13.48
C LEU A 356 -15.23 6.58 -13.85
N TYR A 357 -16.23 6.15 -13.08
CA TYR A 357 -17.62 6.62 -13.19
C TYR A 357 -18.09 7.05 -11.80
N ARG A 358 -18.42 8.33 -11.66
CA ARG A 358 -18.90 8.90 -10.41
C ARG A 358 -20.43 8.75 -10.33
N VAL A 359 -20.92 8.16 -9.23
CA VAL A 359 -22.35 7.98 -8.94
C VAL A 359 -22.66 8.50 -7.54
N SER A 360 -23.91 8.77 -7.15
CA SER A 360 -24.24 9.29 -5.80
C SER A 360 -23.60 8.52 -4.64
N SER A 361 -23.54 7.19 -4.72
CA SER A 361 -23.05 6.30 -3.66
C SER A 361 -21.52 6.19 -3.56
N GLY A 362 -20.79 6.56 -4.61
CA GLY A 362 -19.34 6.35 -4.67
C GLY A 362 -18.78 6.44 -6.08
N MET A 363 -17.80 5.60 -6.38
CA MET A 363 -17.16 5.58 -7.69
C MET A 363 -16.91 4.14 -8.15
N TYR A 364 -17.30 3.87 -9.40
CA TYR A 364 -16.90 2.65 -10.09
C TYR A 364 -15.60 2.88 -10.86
N ILE A 365 -14.71 1.90 -10.80
CA ILE A 365 -13.49 1.82 -11.61
C ILE A 365 -13.66 0.62 -12.54
N ASP A 366 -13.95 0.87 -13.81
CA ASP A 366 -14.23 -0.16 -14.82
C ASP A 366 -12.99 -0.39 -15.67
N PHE A 367 -12.35 -1.55 -15.52
CA PHE A 367 -11.15 -1.89 -16.28
C PHE A 367 -11.50 -2.42 -17.67
N LYS A 368 -10.71 -2.05 -18.69
CA LYS A 368 -10.87 -2.61 -20.04
C LYS A 368 -10.61 -4.11 -20.09
N THR A 369 -9.70 -4.58 -19.25
CA THR A 369 -9.37 -6.01 -19.07
C THR A 369 -9.69 -6.41 -17.64
N PRO A 370 -10.35 -7.56 -17.39
CA PRO A 370 -10.60 -8.04 -16.04
C PRO A 370 -9.33 -8.16 -15.19
N GLN A 371 -9.44 -7.77 -13.92
CA GLN A 371 -8.34 -7.78 -12.97
C GLN A 371 -8.43 -9.01 -12.07
N SER A 372 -7.30 -9.72 -11.93
CA SER A 372 -7.19 -10.89 -11.06
C SER A 372 -7.05 -10.48 -9.60
N ALA A 373 -7.68 -11.23 -8.69
CA ALA A 373 -7.55 -11.11 -7.24
C ALA A 373 -7.73 -9.67 -6.74
N ILE A 374 -8.89 -9.07 -7.07
CA ILE A 374 -9.34 -7.83 -6.45
C ILE A 374 -9.71 -8.12 -5.00
N THR A 375 -9.10 -7.39 -4.07
CA THR A 375 -9.20 -7.67 -2.64
C THR A 375 -9.69 -6.43 -1.90
N GLU A 376 -10.74 -6.57 -1.09
CA GLU A 376 -11.24 -5.50 -0.23
C GLU A 376 -10.22 -5.08 0.83
N GLY A 377 -10.21 -3.79 1.16
CA GLY A 377 -9.23 -3.20 2.08
C GLY A 377 -7.90 -2.82 1.43
N GLN A 378 -7.62 -3.33 0.21
CA GLN A 378 -6.53 -2.79 -0.62
C GLN A 378 -6.97 -1.49 -1.30
N PHE A 379 -6.01 -0.78 -1.89
CA PHE A 379 -6.25 0.48 -2.57
C PHE A 379 -6.25 0.30 -4.08
N VAL A 380 -7.19 0.95 -4.76
CA VAL A 380 -7.06 1.29 -6.18
C VAL A 380 -6.46 2.68 -6.28
N ALA A 381 -5.38 2.83 -7.05
CA ALA A 381 -4.77 4.12 -7.35
C ALA A 381 -4.82 4.39 -8.84
N TRP A 382 -5.22 5.60 -9.23
CA TRP A 382 -5.38 6.00 -10.63
C TRP A 382 -4.49 7.19 -10.99
N TYR A 383 -4.11 7.19 -12.26
CA TYR A 383 -3.03 8.00 -12.82
C TYR A 383 -3.48 8.65 -14.12
N GLN A 384 -3.02 9.87 -14.36
CA GLN A 384 -2.97 10.52 -15.66
C GLN A 384 -1.51 10.64 -16.06
N ASP A 385 -1.13 9.98 -17.16
CA ASP A 385 0.28 9.82 -17.56
C ASP A 385 1.15 9.25 -16.42
N ASP A 386 2.11 10.02 -15.90
CA ASP A 386 2.97 9.65 -14.78
C ASP A 386 2.54 10.27 -13.43
N GLU A 387 1.43 11.01 -13.40
CA GLU A 387 0.87 11.64 -12.19
C GLU A 387 -0.15 10.73 -11.50
N LEU A 388 0.02 10.48 -10.21
CA LEU A 388 -0.99 9.90 -9.35
C LEU A 388 -1.99 10.98 -8.94
N VAL A 389 -3.23 10.87 -9.42
CA VAL A 389 -4.24 11.92 -9.23
C VAL A 389 -5.23 11.60 -8.11
N GLY A 390 -5.46 10.32 -7.81
CA GLY A 390 -6.30 9.89 -6.70
C GLY A 390 -6.25 8.40 -6.41
N SER A 391 -6.93 8.00 -5.35
CA SER A 391 -7.06 6.61 -4.91
C SER A 391 -8.31 6.39 -4.05
N GLY A 392 -8.57 5.13 -3.71
CA GLY A 392 -9.50 4.81 -2.64
C GLY A 392 -9.48 3.35 -2.24
N VAL A 393 -10.14 3.04 -1.13
CA VAL A 393 -10.18 1.69 -0.57
C VAL A 393 -11.23 0.85 -1.29
N ILE A 394 -10.79 -0.29 -1.81
CA ILE A 394 -11.62 -1.26 -2.49
C ILE A 394 -12.67 -1.78 -1.50
N SER A 395 -13.93 -1.60 -1.90
CA SER A 395 -15.12 -1.96 -1.13
C SER A 395 -15.75 -3.26 -1.59
#